data_AF-A0A7T8KEX9-F1
#
_entry.id   AF-A0A7T8KEX9-F1
#
_cell.length_a   1.000
_cell.length_b   1.000
_cell.length_c   1.000
_cell.angle_alpha   90.00
_cell.angle_beta   90.00
_cell.angle_gamma   90.00
#
_symmetry.space_group_name_H-M   'P 1'
#
loop_
_entity.id
_entity.type
_entity.pdbx_description
1 polymer ?
#
loop_
_entity_poly.entity_id
_entity_poly.type
_entity_poly.pdbx_seq_one_letter_code
_entity_poly.pdbx_strand_id
1 'polypeptide(L)'
;MVFDNFNPLESWKRVTAVMMIRAGCKDMEIMKTACVARNTLKSIKSELEESNNDYEKVVERKKGKRRSDSLRTPEFVEKLQKKLAEELGVGNTTVRVCINEDLRYHFYKRRKGQILTEKAQENQFNKALKLHKPEHLAAQLPDCNLCDFYLWGAVERDTNRTACNTMAELKTASRSASRSCRGT
;
A
#
# COMPACT_ATOMS: atom_id res chain seq x y z
N MET A 1 33.65 8.30 -24.49
CA MET A 1 32.31 8.74 -24.96
C MET A 1 31.32 8.36 -23.89
N VAL A 2 30.81 9.36 -23.16
CA VAL A 2 29.77 9.17 -22.15
C VAL A 2 28.45 9.17 -22.90
N PHE A 3 27.76 8.04 -22.93
CA PHE A 3 26.39 8.02 -23.40
C PHE A 3 25.55 8.64 -22.29
N ASP A 4 25.13 9.89 -22.50
CA ASP A 4 24.23 10.62 -21.63
C ASP A 4 23.00 9.77 -21.28
N ASN A 5 22.50 9.97 -20.05
CA ASN A 5 21.44 9.22 -19.39
C ASN A 5 20.10 9.26 -20.14
N PHE A 6 20.01 8.61 -21.30
CA PHE A 6 18.76 8.31 -21.95
C PHE A 6 18.08 7.21 -21.14
N ASN A 7 17.01 7.55 -20.42
CA ASN A 7 16.15 6.59 -19.75
C ASN A 7 14.89 6.38 -20.62
N PRO A 8 14.96 5.50 -21.63
CA PRO A 8 13.81 5.26 -22.49
C PRO A 8 12.63 4.74 -21.68
N LEU A 9 11.42 5.02 -22.17
CA LEU A 9 10.19 4.48 -21.63
C LEU A 9 10.31 2.95 -21.48
N GLU A 10 9.79 2.39 -20.39
CA GLU A 10 9.98 0.98 -20.02
C GLU A 10 9.57 0.00 -21.14
N SER A 11 8.59 0.38 -21.96
CA SER A 11 8.16 -0.35 -23.15
C SER A 11 9.25 -0.44 -24.23
N TRP A 12 9.99 0.65 -24.44
CA TRP A 12 11.04 0.74 -25.46
C TRP A 12 12.23 -0.17 -25.14
N LYS A 13 12.63 -0.26 -23.87
CA LYS A 13 13.70 -1.19 -23.43
C LYS A 13 13.38 -2.63 -23.78
N ARG A 14 12.13 -3.03 -23.59
CA ARG A 14 11.66 -4.39 -23.88
C ARG A 14 11.60 -4.66 -25.39
N VAL A 15 11.07 -3.72 -26.17
CA VAL A 15 11.07 -3.77 -27.64
C VAL A 15 12.48 -3.93 -28.19
N THR A 16 13.42 -3.07 -27.77
CA THR A 16 14.81 -3.10 -28.24
C THR A 16 15.49 -4.41 -27.85
N ALA A 17 15.27 -4.92 -26.64
CA ALA A 17 15.80 -6.21 -26.22
C ALA A 17 15.28 -7.36 -27.10
N VAL A 18 13.97 -7.39 -27.38
CA VAL A 18 13.34 -8.42 -28.23
C VAL A 18 13.87 -8.36 -29.67
N MET A 19 14.02 -7.15 -30.24
CA MET A 19 14.59 -6.97 -31.58
C MET A 19 16.05 -7.46 -31.66
N MET A 20 16.87 -7.16 -30.66
CA MET A 20 18.27 -7.59 -30.64
C MET A 20 18.43 -9.10 -30.40
N ILE A 21 17.51 -9.72 -29.65
CA ILE A 21 17.44 -11.19 -29.53
C ILE A 21 17.13 -11.81 -30.90
N ARG A 22 16.16 -11.26 -31.64
CA ARG A 22 15.82 -11.72 -33.00
C ARG A 22 16.98 -11.56 -33.97
N ALA A 23 17.80 -10.53 -33.81
CA ALA A 23 19.01 -10.31 -34.60
C ALA A 23 20.18 -11.23 -34.20
N GLY A 24 20.04 -12.05 -33.16
CA GLY A 24 21.09 -12.97 -32.71
C GLY A 24 22.27 -12.28 -32.00
N CYS A 25 22.06 -11.07 -31.47
CA CYS A 25 23.10 -10.33 -30.76
C CYS A 25 23.51 -11.01 -29.44
N LYS A 26 24.72 -10.75 -28.96
CA LYS A 26 25.21 -11.32 -27.69
C LYS A 26 24.56 -10.63 -26.50
N ASP A 27 24.29 -11.38 -25.43
CA ASP A 27 23.60 -10.88 -24.22
C ASP A 27 24.22 -9.62 -23.62
N MET A 28 25.56 -9.52 -23.63
CA MET A 28 26.28 -8.35 -23.15
C MET A 28 26.02 -7.09 -23.99
N GLU A 29 25.86 -7.24 -25.30
CA GLU A 29 25.53 -6.15 -26.21
C GLU A 29 24.09 -5.70 -26.00
N ILE A 30 23.17 -6.66 -25.86
CA ILE A 30 21.74 -6.40 -25.59
C ILE A 30 21.56 -5.66 -24.27
N MET A 31 22.23 -6.09 -23.21
CA MET A 31 22.15 -5.44 -21.90
C MET A 31 22.62 -3.98 -21.96
N LYS A 32 23.70 -3.70 -22.69
CA LYS A 32 24.26 -2.35 -22.84
C LYS A 32 23.39 -1.45 -23.70
N THR A 33 22.89 -1.95 -24.83
CA THR A 33 22.11 -1.17 -25.81
C THR A 33 20.66 -0.96 -25.38
N ALA A 34 20.01 -1.98 -24.82
CA ALA A 34 18.64 -1.88 -24.34
C ALA A 34 18.54 -1.36 -22.88
N CYS A 35 19.68 -1.15 -22.21
CA CYS A 35 19.76 -0.73 -20.81
C CYS A 35 18.91 -1.61 -19.87
N VAL A 36 18.99 -2.94 -20.06
CA VAL A 36 18.24 -3.94 -19.27
C VAL A 36 19.17 -4.76 -18.38
N ALA A 37 18.71 -5.06 -17.16
CA ALA A 37 19.41 -5.97 -16.26
C ALA A 37 19.43 -7.40 -16.81
N ARG A 38 20.46 -8.17 -16.43
CA ARG A 38 20.63 -9.58 -16.85
C ARG A 38 19.40 -10.44 -16.54
N ASN A 39 18.78 -10.25 -15.38
CA ASN A 39 17.59 -10.99 -14.95
C ASN A 39 16.37 -10.66 -15.83
N THR A 40 16.22 -9.39 -16.22
CA THR A 40 15.18 -8.96 -17.16
C THR A 40 15.37 -9.61 -18.51
N LEU A 41 16.61 -9.66 -19.03
CA LEU A 41 16.91 -10.33 -20.29
C LEU A 41 16.63 -11.83 -20.24
N LYS A 42 17.00 -12.51 -19.15
CA LYS A 42 16.65 -13.92 -18.92
C LYS A 42 15.13 -14.16 -18.91
N SER A 43 14.38 -13.29 -18.22
CA SER A 43 12.91 -13.35 -18.21
C SER A 43 12.32 -13.22 -19.61
N ILE A 44 12.81 -12.25 -20.41
CA ILE A 44 12.35 -12.03 -21.79
C ILE A 44 12.63 -13.26 -22.67
N LYS A 45 13.80 -13.88 -22.55
CA LYS A 45 14.13 -15.11 -23.30
C LYS A 45 13.22 -16.29 -22.93
N SER A 46 13.00 -16.50 -21.63
CA SER A 46 12.06 -17.53 -21.15
C SER A 46 10.65 -17.30 -21.69
N GLU A 47 10.16 -16.06 -21.68
CA GLU A 47 8.84 -15.71 -22.22
C GLU A 47 8.74 -15.92 -23.75
N LEU A 48 9.84 -15.70 -24.48
CA LEU A 48 9.93 -15.99 -25.93
C LEU A 48 9.88 -17.50 -26.21
N GLU A 49 10.60 -18.30 -25.43
CA GLU A 49 10.57 -19.77 -25.54
C GLU A 49 9.15 -20.31 -25.25
N GLU A 50 8.50 -19.82 -24.19
CA GLU A 50 7.11 -20.18 -23.84
C GLU A 50 6.08 -19.73 -24.89
N SER A 51 6.36 -18.66 -25.61
CA SER A 51 5.46 -18.09 -26.63
C SER A 51 5.78 -18.59 -28.04
N ASN A 52 6.62 -19.62 -28.19
CA ASN A 52 7.05 -20.16 -29.48
C ASN A 52 7.62 -19.07 -30.43
N ASN A 53 8.43 -18.16 -29.87
CA ASN A 53 9.00 -17.01 -30.58
C ASN A 53 7.98 -15.99 -31.14
N ASP A 54 6.79 -15.91 -30.55
CA ASP A 54 5.86 -14.81 -30.82
C ASP A 54 6.37 -13.51 -30.15
N TYR A 55 7.03 -12.68 -30.95
CA TYR A 55 7.65 -11.44 -30.51
C TYR A 55 6.63 -10.36 -30.12
N GLU A 56 5.47 -10.30 -30.78
CA GLU A 56 4.45 -9.28 -30.51
C GLU A 56 3.86 -9.46 -29.11
N LYS A 57 3.62 -10.73 -28.74
CA LYS A 57 3.12 -11.09 -27.42
C LYS A 57 4.10 -10.77 -26.28
N VAL A 58 5.41 -10.88 -26.52
CA VAL A 58 6.44 -10.67 -25.48
C VAL A 58 6.81 -9.20 -25.31
N VAL A 59 6.64 -8.39 -26.37
CA VAL A 59 6.87 -6.93 -26.31
C VAL A 59 6.00 -6.27 -25.25
N GLU A 60 4.75 -6.71 -25.10
CA GLU A 60 3.86 -6.19 -24.08
C GLU A 60 4.15 -6.82 -22.71
N ARG A 61 4.49 -5.98 -21.72
CA ARG A 61 4.64 -6.46 -20.34
C ARG A 61 3.26 -6.84 -19.79
N LYS A 62 3.13 -8.06 -19.25
CA LYS A 62 1.94 -8.49 -18.52
C LYS A 62 1.58 -7.47 -17.44
N LYS A 63 0.37 -6.90 -17.52
CA LYS A 63 -0.15 -6.00 -16.48
C LYS A 63 -0.24 -6.77 -15.16
N GLY A 64 0.19 -6.15 -14.07
CA GLY A 64 0.03 -6.72 -12.74
C GLY A 64 -1.45 -6.96 -12.47
N LYS A 65 -1.83 -8.22 -12.25
CA LYS A 65 -3.19 -8.56 -11.82
C LYS A 65 -3.27 -8.33 -10.31
N ARG A 66 -4.37 -7.72 -9.85
CA ARG A 66 -4.66 -7.68 -8.40
C ARG A 66 -4.77 -9.11 -7.89
N ARG A 67 -4.23 -9.38 -6.71
CA ARG A 67 -4.37 -10.68 -6.08
C ARG A 67 -5.86 -10.99 -5.87
N SER A 68 -6.24 -12.24 -6.12
CA SER A 68 -7.64 -12.69 -6.05
C SER A 68 -8.20 -12.72 -4.63
N ASP A 69 -7.35 -12.75 -3.61
CA ASP A 69 -7.72 -12.70 -2.20
C ASP A 69 -8.06 -11.29 -1.70
N SER A 70 -7.89 -10.26 -2.54
CA SER A 70 -8.28 -8.88 -2.25
C SER A 70 -9.77 -8.58 -2.53
N LEU A 71 -10.59 -9.61 -2.75
CA LEU A 71 -12.02 -9.46 -3.02
C LEU A 71 -12.82 -9.51 -1.72
N ARG A 72 -12.74 -8.44 -0.92
CA ARG A 72 -13.66 -8.19 0.20
C ARG A 72 -15.05 -7.85 -0.33
N THR A 73 -15.73 -8.82 -0.93
CA THR A 73 -17.11 -8.69 -1.40
C THR A 73 -18.08 -8.77 -0.23
N PRO A 74 -19.28 -8.17 -0.33
CA PRO A 74 -20.30 -8.28 0.73
C PRO A 74 -20.66 -9.74 1.02
N GLU A 75 -20.76 -10.57 -0.03
CA GLU A 75 -21.03 -12.01 0.09
C GLU A 75 -19.94 -12.76 0.87
N PHE A 76 -18.67 -12.42 0.65
CA PHE A 76 -17.55 -13.00 1.40
C PHE A 76 -17.63 -12.65 2.89
N VAL A 77 -17.96 -11.40 3.21
CA VAL A 77 -18.11 -10.94 4.60
C VAL A 77 -19.27 -11.64 5.28
N GLU A 78 -20.41 -11.82 4.61
CA GLU A 78 -21.55 -12.53 5.16
C GLU A 78 -21.22 -14.01 5.41
N LYS A 79 -20.55 -14.67 4.45
CA LYS A 79 -20.11 -16.06 4.60
C LYS A 79 -19.11 -16.23 5.74
N LEU A 80 -18.21 -15.27 5.93
CA LEU A 80 -17.26 -15.25 7.04
C LEU A 80 -17.99 -15.11 8.38
N GLN A 81 -18.95 -14.19 8.49
CA GLN A 81 -19.74 -14.00 9.72
C GLN A 81 -20.50 -15.28 10.10
N LYS A 82 -21.11 -15.97 9.12
CA LYS A 82 -21.81 -17.24 9.35
C LYS A 82 -20.87 -18.33 9.88
N LYS A 83 -19.71 -18.50 9.24
CA LYS A 83 -18.70 -19.47 9.71
C LYS A 83 -18.21 -19.17 11.13
N LEU A 84 -17.96 -17.89 11.43
CA LEU A 84 -17.50 -17.47 12.74
C LEU A 84 -18.57 -17.72 13.83
N ALA A 85 -19.85 -17.54 13.48
CA ALA A 85 -20.97 -17.85 14.35
C ALA A 85 -21.09 -19.36 14.63
N GLU A 86 -20.94 -20.20 13.59
CA GLU A 86 -20.93 -21.66 13.71
C GLU A 86 -19.77 -22.16 14.60
N GLU A 87 -18.55 -21.68 14.36
CA GLU A 87 -17.36 -22.08 15.13
C GLU A 87 -17.44 -21.69 16.61
N LEU A 88 -18.05 -20.55 16.91
CA LEU A 88 -18.20 -20.04 18.27
C LEU A 88 -19.49 -20.52 18.95
N GLY A 89 -20.38 -21.21 18.23
CA GLY A 89 -21.68 -21.67 18.74
C GLY A 89 -22.61 -20.52 19.16
N VAL A 90 -22.47 -19.34 18.54
CA VAL A 90 -23.27 -18.15 18.85
C VAL A 90 -24.17 -17.77 17.69
N GLY A 91 -25.22 -17.00 17.97
CA GLY A 91 -26.06 -16.45 16.91
C GLY A 91 -25.31 -15.45 16.03
N ASN A 92 -25.64 -15.41 14.74
CA ASN A 92 -25.11 -14.40 13.80
C ASN A 92 -25.33 -12.97 14.30
N THR A 93 -26.44 -12.70 15.00
CA THR A 93 -26.73 -11.40 15.61
C THR A 93 -25.68 -11.03 16.66
N THR A 94 -25.25 -11.98 17.49
CA THR A 94 -24.21 -11.77 18.50
C THR A 94 -22.88 -11.43 17.85
N VAL A 95 -22.47 -12.18 16.82
CA VAL A 95 -21.25 -11.85 16.05
C VAL A 95 -21.35 -10.46 15.41
N ARG A 96 -22.52 -10.10 14.87
CA ARG A 96 -22.76 -8.79 14.28
C ARG A 96 -22.72 -7.66 15.31
N VAL A 97 -23.25 -7.86 16.51
CA VAL A 97 -23.16 -6.92 17.64
C VAL A 97 -21.72 -6.79 18.09
N CYS A 98 -21.00 -7.89 18.31
CA CYS A 98 -19.60 -7.86 18.69
C CYS A 98 -18.73 -7.14 17.65
N ILE A 99 -18.96 -7.35 16.35
CA ILE A 99 -18.23 -6.63 15.30
C ILE A 99 -18.56 -5.14 15.29
N ASN A 100 -19.84 -4.76 15.38
CA ASN A 100 -20.25 -3.36 15.20
C ASN A 100 -20.15 -2.51 16.48
N GLU A 101 -20.41 -3.09 17.64
CA GLU A 101 -20.54 -2.40 18.93
C GLU A 101 -19.31 -2.61 19.82
N ASP A 102 -18.86 -3.85 20.00
CA ASP A 102 -17.75 -4.17 20.92
C ASP A 102 -16.38 -3.86 20.28
N LEU A 103 -16.14 -4.43 19.09
CA LEU A 103 -14.94 -4.18 18.29
C LEU A 103 -14.99 -2.80 17.61
N ARG A 104 -16.16 -2.14 17.60
CA ARG A 104 -16.42 -0.85 16.93
C ARG A 104 -15.91 -0.81 15.50
N TYR A 105 -15.91 -1.95 14.82
CA TYR A 105 -15.58 -2.08 13.42
C TYR A 105 -16.78 -1.64 12.58
N HIS A 106 -17.23 -0.40 12.81
CA HIS A 106 -17.93 0.33 11.77
C HIS A 106 -16.94 0.45 10.62
N PHE A 107 -17.04 -0.43 9.62
CA PHE A 107 -16.40 -0.26 8.32
C PHE A 107 -16.56 1.20 7.93
N TYR A 108 -15.49 2.00 8.06
CA TYR A 108 -15.36 3.40 7.69
C TYR A 108 -16.66 4.08 7.21
N LYS A 109 -17.69 4.18 8.06
CA LYS A 109 -18.84 5.03 7.74
C LYS A 109 -18.35 6.41 8.10
N ARG A 110 -17.62 7.05 7.15
CA ARG A 110 -17.07 8.40 7.30
C ARG A 110 -18.15 9.25 7.95
N ARG A 111 -17.95 9.64 9.21
CA ARG A 111 -18.89 10.56 9.86
C ARG A 111 -18.81 11.83 9.04
N LYS A 112 -19.95 12.39 8.61
CA LYS A 112 -19.99 13.60 7.76
C LYS A 112 -19.22 14.78 8.37
N GLY A 113 -18.96 14.80 9.68
CA GLY A 113 -18.12 15.79 10.36
C GLY A 113 -16.61 15.49 10.42
N GLN A 114 -16.14 14.34 9.90
CA GLN A 114 -14.71 13.99 9.77
C GLN A 114 -14.12 14.31 8.40
N ILE A 115 -14.95 14.75 7.44
CA ILE A 115 -14.43 15.30 6.20
C ILE A 115 -13.97 16.72 6.53
N LEU A 116 -12.66 16.92 6.62
CA LEU A 116 -12.08 18.26 6.65
C LEU A 116 -12.66 19.02 5.45
N THR A 117 -13.33 20.13 5.72
CA THR A 117 -13.75 21.06 4.66
C THR A 117 -12.52 21.45 3.85
N GLU A 118 -12.68 21.74 2.56
CA GLU A 118 -11.56 22.13 1.68
C GLU A 118 -10.71 23.23 2.31
N LYS A 119 -11.38 24.20 2.94
CA LYS A 119 -10.74 25.28 3.70
C LYS A 119 -9.90 24.80 4.90
N ALA A 120 -10.35 23.77 5.60
CA ALA A 120 -9.60 23.18 6.71
C ALA A 120 -8.41 22.33 6.22
N GLN A 121 -8.55 21.64 5.07
CA GLN A 121 -7.44 20.95 4.41
C GLN A 121 -6.36 21.93 3.96
N GLU A 122 -6.76 23.04 3.33
CA GLU A 122 -5.84 24.08 2.87
C GLU A 122 -5.11 24.75 4.04
N ASN A 123 -5.82 25.04 5.14
CA ASN A 123 -5.20 25.58 6.35
C ASN A 123 -4.21 24.61 7.01
N GLN A 124 -4.52 23.30 6.99
CA GLN A 124 -3.60 22.28 7.47
C GLN A 124 -2.37 22.15 6.56
N PHE A 125 -2.56 22.15 5.25
CA PHE A 125 -1.48 22.13 4.26
C PHE A 125 -0.54 23.34 4.43
N ASN A 126 -1.11 24.53 4.58
CA ASN A 126 -0.35 25.75 4.83
C ASN A 126 0.39 25.73 6.17
N LYS A 127 -0.17 25.11 7.22
CA LYS A 127 0.55 24.88 8.48
C LYS A 127 1.69 23.87 8.32
N ALA A 128 1.47 22.78 7.59
CA ALA A 128 2.49 21.77 7.34
C ALA A 128 3.68 22.33 6.54
N LEU A 129 3.42 23.15 5.52
CA LEU A 129 4.45 23.87 4.78
C LEU A 129 5.25 24.88 5.63
N LYS A 130 4.62 25.46 6.66
CA LYS A 130 5.31 26.33 7.61
C LYS A 130 6.20 25.56 8.59
N LEU A 131 5.84 24.31 8.89
CA LEU A 131 6.54 23.47 9.88
C LEU A 131 7.61 22.57 9.27
N HIS A 132 7.49 22.22 7.99
CA HIS A 132 8.41 21.31 7.31
C HIS A 132 8.86 21.84 5.95
N LYS A 133 10.13 21.60 5.60
CA LYS A 133 10.68 21.95 4.29
C LYS A 133 9.90 21.20 3.18
N PRO A 134 9.57 21.87 2.06
CA PRO A 134 8.64 21.36 1.04
C PRO A 134 9.13 20.09 0.30
N GLU A 135 10.43 19.79 0.40
CA GLU A 135 11.08 18.66 -0.27
C GLU A 135 10.57 17.29 0.21
N HIS A 136 9.92 17.21 1.37
CA HIS A 136 9.49 15.94 1.99
C HIS A 136 7.97 15.68 1.91
N LEU A 137 7.17 16.62 1.41
CA LEU A 137 5.70 16.59 1.52
C LEU A 137 4.97 15.94 0.33
N ALA A 138 5.67 15.65 -0.78
CA ALA A 138 5.02 15.20 -2.01
C ALA A 138 4.73 13.68 -2.08
N ALA A 139 5.16 12.88 -1.10
CA ALA A 139 5.26 11.42 -1.30
C ALA A 139 4.23 10.56 -0.55
N GLN A 140 3.42 11.08 0.39
CA GLN A 140 2.63 10.20 1.25
C GLN A 140 1.18 10.69 1.46
N LEU A 141 0.31 10.16 0.58
CA LEU A 141 -1.10 9.81 0.80
C LEU A 141 -2.12 10.96 1.03
N PRO A 142 -3.15 11.10 0.17
CA PRO A 142 -4.16 12.17 0.30
C PRO A 142 -5.19 11.98 1.42
N ASP A 143 -5.16 10.85 2.14
CA ASP A 143 -6.27 10.44 3.02
C ASP A 143 -5.86 10.22 4.49
N CYS A 144 -4.59 10.44 4.85
CA CYS A 144 -4.14 10.33 6.23
C CYS A 144 -3.74 11.71 6.75
N ASN A 145 -4.47 12.20 7.74
CA ASN A 145 -4.04 13.34 8.55
C ASN A 145 -2.68 12.97 9.16
N LEU A 146 -1.60 13.56 8.67
CA LEU A 146 -0.22 13.22 9.05
C LEU A 146 -0.02 13.32 10.57
N CYS A 147 -0.75 14.23 11.21
CA CYS A 147 -0.83 14.37 12.65
C CYS A 147 -1.47 13.17 13.35
N ASP A 148 -2.49 12.54 12.76
CA ASP A 148 -3.12 11.34 13.33
C ASP A 148 -2.19 10.12 13.24
N PHE A 149 -1.37 10.02 12.19
CA PHE A 149 -0.37 8.95 12.09
C PHE A 149 0.73 9.11 13.15
N TYR A 150 1.22 10.34 13.33
CA TYR A 150 2.22 10.64 14.35
C TYR A 150 1.69 10.47 15.78
N LEU A 151 0.46 10.95 16.03
CA LEU A 151 -0.22 10.82 17.32
C LEU A 151 -0.51 9.36 17.64
N TRP A 152 -1.02 8.57 16.68
CA TRP A 152 -1.24 7.14 16.89
C TRP A 152 0.06 6.38 17.09
N GLY A 153 1.11 6.67 16.31
CA GLY A 153 2.41 6.02 16.50
C GLY A 153 3.08 6.39 17.82
N ALA A 154 2.84 7.57 18.38
CA ALA A 154 3.31 7.95 19.72
C ALA A 154 2.49 7.25 20.82
N VAL A 155 1.16 7.30 20.72
CA VAL A 155 0.26 6.66 21.69
C VAL A 155 0.49 5.14 21.71
N GLU A 156 0.61 4.50 20.55
CA GLU A 156 0.85 3.06 20.43
C GLU A 156 2.18 2.64 21.06
N ARG A 157 3.25 3.41 20.84
CA ARG A 157 4.56 3.15 21.47
C ARG A 157 4.48 3.26 22.99
N ASP A 158 3.78 4.26 23.52
CA ASP A 158 3.69 4.47 24.96
C ASP A 158 2.74 3.47 25.65
N THR A 159 1.63 3.11 25.01
CA THR A 159 0.70 2.12 25.56
C THR A 159 1.23 0.69 25.46
N ASN A 160 2.02 0.37 24.44
CA ASN A 160 2.60 -0.96 24.25
C ASN A 160 3.96 -1.15 24.93
N ARG A 161 4.52 -0.10 25.55
CA ARG A 161 5.78 -0.16 26.31
C ARG A 161 5.69 -1.08 27.54
N THR A 162 4.49 -1.24 28.08
CA THR A 162 4.20 -2.09 29.24
C THR A 162 2.90 -2.86 28.98
N ALA A 163 2.92 -4.19 29.14
CA ALA A 163 1.73 -4.99 28.98
C ALA A 163 0.66 -4.55 29.99
N CYS A 164 -0.52 -4.14 29.50
CA CYS A 164 -1.67 -3.84 30.33
C CYS A 164 -2.55 -5.09 30.39
N ASN A 165 -2.72 -5.67 31.58
CA ASN A 165 -3.48 -6.92 31.75
C ASN A 165 -4.96 -6.64 32.07
N THR A 166 -5.31 -5.39 32.37
CA THR A 166 -6.69 -4.97 32.63
C THR A 166 -7.12 -3.77 31.80
N MET A 167 -8.42 -3.68 31.50
CA MET A 167 -9.02 -2.57 30.76
C MET A 167 -8.84 -1.22 31.49
N ALA A 168 -8.75 -1.23 32.82
CA ALA A 168 -8.53 -0.04 33.63
C ALA A 168 -7.10 0.50 33.48
N GLU A 169 -6.11 -0.38 33.46
CA GLU A 169 -4.71 -0.04 33.18
C GLU A 169 -4.56 0.56 31.78
N LEU A 170 -5.15 -0.08 30.76
CA LEU A 170 -5.07 0.40 29.38
C LEU A 170 -5.67 1.80 29.20
N LYS A 171 -6.84 2.06 29.81
CA LYS A 171 -7.49 3.39 29.78
C LYS A 171 -6.64 4.45 30.46
N THR A 172 -5.93 4.08 31.52
CA THR A 172 -5.07 5.00 32.27
C THR A 172 -3.80 5.30 31.49
N ALA A 173 -3.15 4.29 30.92
CA ALA A 173 -1.98 4.42 30.06
C ALA A 173 -2.25 5.25 28.79
N SER A 174 -3.39 5.04 28.15
CA SER A 174 -3.80 5.81 26.96
C SER A 174 -4.02 7.29 27.29
N ARG A 175 -4.57 7.59 28.47
CA ARG A 175 -4.79 8.97 28.94
C ARG A 175 -3.49 9.66 29.31
N SER A 176 -2.52 8.96 29.92
CA SER A 176 -1.20 9.51 30.21
C SER A 176 -0.38 9.78 28.94
N ALA A 177 -0.37 8.84 27.99
CA ALA A 177 0.29 9.02 26.69
C ALA A 177 -0.27 10.24 25.94
N SER A 178 -1.60 10.36 25.88
CA SER A 178 -2.29 11.50 25.25
C SER A 178 -2.01 12.86 25.90
N ARG A 179 -1.55 12.88 27.17
CA ARG A 179 -1.13 14.10 27.88
C ARG A 179 0.34 14.41 27.63
N SER A 180 1.21 13.40 27.56
CA SER A 180 2.61 13.55 27.20
C SER A 180 2.79 14.17 25.81
N CYS A 181 1.97 13.76 24.83
CA CYS A 181 2.03 14.32 23.46
C CYS A 181 1.53 15.77 23.32
N ARG A 182 0.93 16.37 24.36
CA ARG A 182 0.47 17.78 24.33
C ARG A 182 1.43 18.77 25.02
N GLY A 183 2.55 18.26 25.57
CA GLY A 183 3.45 19.01 26.45
C GLY A 183 4.75 19.52 25.83
N THR A 184 4.86 19.57 24.50
CA THR A 184 6.03 20.12 23.76
C THR A 184 5.53 20.94 22.59
#